data_AF-A0A5S3N3A8-F1
#
_entry.id   AF-A0A5S3N3A8-F1
#
_cell.length_a   1.000
_cell.length_b   1.000
_cell.length_c   1.000
_cell.angle_alpha   90.00
_cell.angle_beta   90.00
_cell.angle_gamma   90.00
#
_symmetry.space_group_name_H-M   'P 1'
#
loop_
_entity.id
_entity.type
_entity.pdbx_description
1 polymer ?
#
loop_
_entity_poly.entity_id
_entity_poly.type
_entity_poly.pdbx_seq_one_letter_code
_entity_poly.pdbx_strand_id
1 'polypeptide(L)'
;MKKLLPIIFFAFAISINAQSDFKNFLKLSGPIKRWVLFHPFKAKKSLKISMETNKVADSIRKTNLLDGDAAGGQVDAFRHAYWMARLRQELGKSSARSLGKAHERDNYITYKKKKLEDGVVPDEISSEMDLYNNEEGLKLITKNSDVSKEGLIFRIINAIHQGKMKIIKKDKEGNFLTCDGKIIPKETLKGKWKNNKCLVASNKIDE
;
A
#
# COMPACT_ATOMS: atom_id res chain seq x y z
N MET A 1 -28.69 -13.55 60.28
CA MET A 1 -29.40 -12.63 59.35
C MET A 1 -28.54 -12.42 58.11
N LYS A 2 -29.11 -12.72 56.95
CA LYS A 2 -28.49 -12.57 55.63
C LYS A 2 -28.20 -11.09 55.36
N LYS A 3 -26.96 -10.76 54.98
CA LYS A 3 -26.68 -9.58 54.16
C LYS A 3 -25.86 -10.04 52.95
N LEU A 4 -26.58 -10.60 51.98
CA LEU A 4 -26.16 -10.61 50.59
C LEU A 4 -26.14 -9.14 50.15
N LEU A 5 -24.96 -8.55 50.04
CA LEU A 5 -24.81 -7.30 49.27
C LEU A 5 -24.59 -7.69 47.81
N PRO A 6 -25.43 -7.22 46.88
CA PRO A 6 -25.32 -7.57 45.48
C PRO A 6 -24.20 -6.73 44.88
N ILE A 7 -23.07 -7.34 44.53
CA ILE A 7 -22.10 -6.73 43.62
C ILE A 7 -22.69 -6.87 42.21
N ILE A 8 -23.70 -6.06 41.94
CA ILE A 8 -24.28 -5.87 40.61
C ILE A 8 -23.31 -4.99 39.83
N PHE A 9 -22.61 -5.64 38.90
CA PHE A 9 -22.47 -5.18 37.51
C PHE A 9 -21.95 -3.74 37.31
N PHE A 10 -20.65 -3.52 37.55
CA PHE A 10 -19.94 -2.37 36.97
C PHE A 10 -19.00 -2.79 35.84
N ALA A 11 -19.50 -3.62 34.92
CA ALA A 11 -18.70 -4.16 33.83
C ALA A 11 -19.48 -4.25 32.52
N PHE A 12 -20.18 -3.21 32.08
CA PHE A 12 -20.73 -3.22 30.71
C PHE A 12 -20.98 -1.80 30.16
N ALA A 13 -19.92 -1.02 29.95
CA ALA A 13 -20.01 0.21 29.15
C ALA A 13 -18.82 0.43 28.20
N ILE A 14 -17.92 -0.55 28.02
CA ILE A 14 -16.74 -0.43 27.15
C ILE A 14 -16.85 -1.38 25.95
N SER A 15 -17.91 -1.34 25.14
CA SER A 15 -18.04 -2.38 24.10
C SER A 15 -18.76 -2.05 22.79
N ILE A 16 -18.92 -0.78 22.38
CA ILE A 16 -19.49 -0.51 21.05
C ILE A 16 -18.38 -0.27 20.00
N ASN A 17 -17.36 0.54 20.31
CA ASN A 17 -16.27 0.80 19.37
C ASN A 17 -15.31 -0.41 19.19
N ALA A 18 -15.08 -1.18 20.26
CA ALA A 18 -14.17 -2.33 20.25
C ALA A 18 -14.65 -3.47 19.33
N GLN A 19 -15.97 -3.63 19.14
CA GLN A 19 -16.55 -4.67 18.28
C GLN A 19 -16.19 -4.45 16.80
N SER A 20 -16.21 -3.20 16.34
CA SER A 20 -15.91 -2.85 14.95
C SER A 20 -14.43 -3.07 14.59
N ASP A 21 -13.52 -2.65 15.48
CA ASP A 21 -12.08 -2.83 15.32
C ASP A 21 -11.67 -4.31 15.38
N PHE A 22 -12.30 -5.09 16.26
CA PHE A 22 -12.05 -6.53 16.34
C PHE A 22 -12.51 -7.25 15.06
N LYS A 23 -13.69 -6.92 14.53
CA LYS A 23 -14.17 -7.48 13.25
C LYS A 23 -13.22 -7.14 12.09
N ASN A 24 -12.71 -5.90 12.06
CA ASN A 24 -11.72 -5.49 11.05
C ASN A 24 -10.40 -6.24 11.22
N PHE A 25 -9.92 -6.41 12.45
CA PHE A 25 -8.73 -7.21 12.75
C PHE A 25 -8.88 -8.66 12.30
N LEU A 26 -10.03 -9.30 12.54
CA LEU A 26 -10.29 -10.67 12.12
C LEU A 26 -10.25 -10.86 10.60
N LYS A 27 -10.58 -9.83 9.81
CA LYS A 27 -10.49 -9.86 8.34
C LYS A 27 -9.07 -9.78 7.80
N LEU A 28 -8.12 -9.29 8.60
CA LEU A 28 -6.72 -9.17 8.19
C LEU A 28 -6.09 -10.56 7.95
N SER A 29 -5.14 -10.63 7.03
CA SER A 29 -4.35 -11.84 6.84
C SER A 29 -3.35 -12.08 7.98
N GLY A 30 -2.82 -13.31 8.04
CA GLY A 30 -1.81 -13.70 9.02
C GLY A 30 -0.61 -12.74 9.11
N PRO A 31 0.02 -12.33 7.99
CA PRO A 31 1.13 -11.37 8.01
C PRO A 31 0.78 -10.05 8.69
N ILE A 32 -0.36 -9.44 8.34
CA ILE A 32 -0.78 -8.16 8.90
C ILE A 32 -1.20 -8.33 10.37
N LYS A 33 -1.97 -9.37 10.72
CA LYS A 33 -2.32 -9.69 12.11
C LYS A 33 -1.09 -9.82 12.98
N ARG A 34 -0.10 -10.59 12.52
CA ARG A 34 1.18 -10.75 13.21
C ARG A 34 1.85 -9.40 13.41
N TRP A 35 1.92 -8.57 12.37
CA TRP A 35 2.53 -7.25 12.48
C TRP A 35 1.82 -6.38 13.52
N VAL A 36 0.49 -6.34 13.53
CA VAL A 36 -0.33 -5.59 14.50
C VAL A 36 -0.08 -6.07 15.93
N LEU A 37 -0.03 -7.39 16.16
CA LEU A 37 0.26 -7.97 17.47
C LEU A 37 1.65 -7.62 18.00
N PHE A 38 2.66 -7.55 17.11
CA PHE A 38 4.02 -7.12 17.49
C PHE A 38 4.20 -5.59 17.56
N HIS A 39 3.24 -4.81 17.06
CA HIS A 39 3.32 -3.34 17.02
C HIS A 39 2.00 -2.64 17.42
N PRO A 40 1.39 -2.98 18.57
CA PRO A 40 0.03 -2.54 18.91
C PRO A 40 -0.12 -1.01 18.94
N PHE A 41 0.86 -0.30 19.52
CA PHE A 41 0.84 1.17 19.59
C PHE A 41 1.03 1.86 18.23
N LYS A 42 1.65 1.17 17.26
CA LYS A 42 1.90 1.72 15.91
C LYS A 42 0.76 1.41 14.95
N ALA A 43 -0.01 0.35 15.19
CA ALA A 43 -1.09 -0.11 14.32
C ALA A 43 -2.17 0.95 14.05
N LYS A 44 -2.61 1.66 15.09
CA LYS A 44 -3.61 2.74 14.91
C LYS A 44 -3.06 3.88 14.04
N LYS A 45 -1.79 4.24 14.25
CA LYS A 45 -1.13 5.31 13.51
C LYS A 45 -0.86 4.91 12.05
N SER A 46 -0.44 3.67 11.79
CA SER A 46 -0.26 3.16 10.43
C SER A 46 -1.58 3.13 9.67
N LEU A 47 -2.68 2.71 10.30
CA LEU A 47 -4.01 2.73 9.67
C LEU A 47 -4.42 4.15 9.26
N LYS A 48 -4.24 5.14 10.14
CA LYS A 48 -4.50 6.56 9.82
C LYS A 48 -3.66 7.04 8.63
N ILE A 49 -2.38 6.65 8.58
CA ILE A 49 -1.47 7.00 7.48
C ILE A 49 -1.90 6.32 6.18
N SER A 50 -2.35 5.05 6.21
CA SER A 50 -2.88 4.37 5.02
C SER A 50 -4.13 5.06 4.47
N MET A 51 -5.06 5.47 5.34
CA MET A 51 -6.24 6.24 4.93
C MET A 51 -5.88 7.61 4.33
N GLU A 52 -4.91 8.31 4.94
CA GLU A 52 -4.36 9.57 4.41
C GLU A 52 -3.74 9.35 3.02
N THR A 53 -2.90 8.32 2.89
CA THR A 53 -2.21 7.99 1.62
C THR A 53 -3.21 7.78 0.50
N ASN A 54 -4.27 7.01 0.73
CA ASN A 54 -5.30 6.78 -0.28
C ASN A 54 -5.97 8.09 -0.71
N LYS A 55 -6.36 8.95 0.25
CA LYS A 55 -6.96 10.26 -0.06
C LYS A 55 -6.02 11.16 -0.87
N VAL A 56 -4.74 11.20 -0.50
CA VAL A 56 -3.75 12.01 -1.20
C VAL A 56 -3.50 11.46 -2.61
N ALA A 57 -3.31 10.15 -2.76
CA ALA A 57 -3.14 9.51 -4.07
C ALA A 57 -4.36 9.72 -4.99
N ASP A 58 -5.58 9.59 -4.45
CA ASP A 58 -6.82 9.88 -5.17
C ASP A 58 -6.91 11.35 -5.62
N SER A 59 -6.38 12.27 -4.81
CA SER A 59 -6.32 13.69 -5.16
C SER A 59 -5.29 13.94 -6.26
N ILE A 60 -4.08 13.38 -6.13
CA ILE A 60 -3.02 13.48 -7.14
C ILE A 60 -3.46 12.90 -8.48
N ARG A 61 -4.19 11.78 -8.48
CA ARG A 61 -4.76 11.17 -9.69
C ARG A 61 -5.64 12.11 -10.51
N LYS A 62 -6.31 13.06 -9.85
CA LYS A 62 -7.21 14.04 -10.51
C LYS A 62 -6.46 15.26 -11.04
N THR A 63 -5.16 15.37 -10.78
CA THR A 63 -4.30 16.44 -11.27
C THR A 63 -3.54 15.99 -12.52
N ASN A 64 -2.90 16.94 -13.20
CA ASN A 64 -1.98 16.68 -14.30
C ASN A 64 -0.50 16.54 -13.84
N LEU A 65 -0.27 16.35 -12.54
CA LEU A 65 1.10 16.26 -12.00
C LEU A 65 1.77 14.93 -12.36
N LEU A 66 0.99 13.86 -12.55
CA LEU A 66 1.41 12.49 -12.87
C LEU A 66 0.50 11.91 -13.97
N ASP A 67 0.79 10.69 -14.42
CA ASP A 67 0.07 9.99 -15.51
C ASP A 67 -1.40 9.59 -15.24
N GLY A 68 -1.92 9.79 -14.03
CA GLY A 68 -3.29 9.42 -13.67
C GLY A 68 -3.52 7.91 -13.45
N ASP A 69 -2.51 7.06 -13.65
CA ASP A 69 -2.66 5.61 -13.59
C ASP A 69 -2.39 5.05 -12.19
N ALA A 70 -3.48 4.68 -11.52
CA ALA A 70 -3.48 4.18 -10.15
C ALA A 70 -3.11 2.69 -10.01
N ALA A 71 -2.85 1.97 -11.12
CA ALA A 71 -2.59 0.54 -11.10
C ALA A 71 -1.38 0.19 -11.97
N GLY A 72 -0.18 0.37 -11.43
CA GLY A 72 1.09 0.17 -12.12
C GLY A 72 1.73 1.43 -12.71
N GLY A 73 1.07 2.58 -12.67
CA GLY A 73 1.60 3.84 -13.19
C GLY A 73 2.29 4.72 -12.14
N GLN A 74 2.57 5.98 -12.51
CA GLN A 74 3.20 6.97 -11.64
C GLN A 74 2.36 7.29 -10.40
N VAL A 75 1.03 7.36 -10.53
CA VAL A 75 0.16 7.58 -9.36
C VAL A 75 0.27 6.43 -8.38
N ASP A 76 0.41 5.21 -8.89
CA ASP A 76 0.62 4.03 -8.05
C ASP A 76 1.99 4.06 -7.36
N ALA A 77 3.05 4.37 -8.12
CA ALA A 77 4.39 4.57 -7.58
C ALA A 77 4.42 5.66 -6.50
N PHE A 78 3.72 6.78 -6.72
CA PHE A 78 3.53 7.84 -5.75
C PHE A 78 2.85 7.34 -4.49
N ARG A 79 1.75 6.58 -4.61
CA ARG A 79 1.00 6.03 -3.47
C ARG A 79 1.90 5.19 -2.57
N HIS A 80 2.70 4.29 -3.16
CA HIS A 80 3.64 3.44 -2.42
C HIS A 80 4.77 4.24 -1.77
N ALA A 81 5.40 5.16 -2.52
CA ALA A 81 6.47 5.98 -1.99
C ALA A 81 5.99 6.91 -0.85
N TYR A 82 4.83 7.55 -1.02
CA TYR A 82 4.22 8.43 -0.02
C TYR A 82 3.83 7.66 1.24
N TRP A 83 3.19 6.49 1.07
CA TRP A 83 2.83 5.62 2.19
C TRP A 83 4.06 5.29 3.05
N MET A 84 5.13 4.84 2.40
CA MET A 84 6.35 4.43 3.08
C MET A 84 7.12 5.59 3.70
N ALA A 85 7.15 6.74 3.04
CA ALA A 85 7.73 7.95 3.59
C ALA A 85 6.95 8.41 4.85
N ARG A 86 5.62 8.50 4.79
CA ARG A 86 4.80 8.87 5.95
C ARG A 86 4.92 7.87 7.08
N LEU A 87 4.94 6.57 6.80
CA LEU A 87 5.21 5.55 7.82
C LEU A 87 6.60 5.73 8.44
N ARG A 88 7.65 6.02 7.66
CA ARG A 88 8.99 6.25 8.20
C ARG A 88 9.04 7.50 9.07
N GLN A 89 8.45 8.59 8.61
CA GLN A 89 8.40 9.86 9.33
C GLN A 89 7.78 9.67 10.71
N GLU A 90 6.72 8.88 10.81
CA GLU A 90 5.91 8.73 12.01
C GLU A 90 6.29 7.55 12.92
N LEU A 91 6.81 6.45 12.35
CA LEU A 91 7.03 5.17 13.03
C LEU A 91 8.49 4.73 13.02
N GLY A 92 9.32 5.30 12.15
CA GLY A 92 10.69 4.90 11.89
C GLY A 92 10.84 3.84 10.80
N LYS A 93 12.07 3.73 10.28
CA LYS A 93 12.41 2.92 9.09
C LYS A 93 12.06 1.45 9.25
N SER A 94 12.44 0.83 10.37
CA SER A 94 12.27 -0.62 10.56
C SER A 94 10.80 -1.04 10.60
N SER A 95 9.96 -0.30 11.33
CA SER A 95 8.52 -0.60 11.41
C SER A 95 7.79 -0.30 10.11
N ALA A 96 8.14 0.79 9.42
CA ALA A 96 7.61 1.09 8.11
C ALA A 96 7.93 -0.04 7.12
N ARG A 97 9.23 -0.38 6.98
CA ARG A 97 9.70 -1.44 6.08
C ARG A 97 9.07 -2.80 6.37
N SER A 98 8.95 -3.19 7.65
CA SER A 98 8.34 -4.48 8.00
C SER A 98 6.85 -4.52 7.71
N LEU A 99 6.13 -3.39 7.83
CA LEU A 99 4.73 -3.28 7.44
C LEU A 99 4.56 -3.39 5.91
N GLY A 100 5.38 -2.68 5.13
CA GLY A 100 5.38 -2.78 3.67
C GLY A 100 5.59 -4.23 3.20
N LYS A 101 6.58 -4.94 3.76
CA LYS A 101 6.78 -6.37 3.47
C LYS A 101 5.62 -7.26 3.89
N ALA A 102 4.91 -6.92 4.97
CA ALA A 102 3.75 -7.68 5.40
C ALA A 102 2.56 -7.47 4.44
N HIS A 103 2.41 -6.26 3.88
CA HIS A 103 1.39 -5.95 2.87
C HIS A 103 1.63 -6.72 1.56
N GLU A 104 2.88 -6.81 1.08
CA GLU A 104 3.16 -7.60 -0.12
C GLU A 104 2.94 -9.10 0.07
N ARG A 105 3.21 -9.62 1.27
CA ARG A 105 2.84 -11.01 1.61
C ARG A 105 1.33 -11.20 1.64
N ASP A 106 0.57 -10.20 2.08
CA ASP A 106 -0.89 -10.22 2.04
C ASP A 106 -1.42 -10.27 0.60
N ASN A 107 -0.82 -9.50 -0.31
CA ASN A 107 -1.12 -9.51 -1.74
C ASN A 107 -0.93 -10.92 -2.33
N TYR A 108 0.18 -11.59 -2.02
CA TYR A 108 0.43 -12.97 -2.47
C TYR A 108 -0.58 -13.99 -1.91
N ILE A 109 -0.95 -13.87 -0.62
CA ILE A 109 -1.97 -14.72 -0.01
C ILE A 109 -3.34 -14.48 -0.65
N THR A 110 -3.66 -13.21 -0.94
CA THR A 110 -4.89 -12.82 -1.63
C THR A 110 -4.93 -13.41 -3.04
N TYR A 111 -3.83 -13.34 -3.80
CA TYR A 111 -3.70 -14.03 -5.09
C TYR A 111 -4.01 -15.52 -4.98
N LYS A 112 -3.43 -16.21 -3.99
CA LYS A 112 -3.68 -17.65 -3.79
C LYS A 112 -5.14 -17.97 -3.50
N LYS A 113 -5.83 -17.12 -2.75
CA LYS A 113 -7.25 -17.30 -2.39
C LYS A 113 -8.19 -16.96 -3.54
N LYS A 114 -7.87 -15.92 -4.31
CA LYS A 114 -8.72 -15.36 -5.35
C LYS A 114 -8.37 -15.83 -6.76
N LYS A 115 -7.58 -16.89 -6.90
CA LYS A 115 -7.09 -17.40 -8.19
C LYS A 115 -8.21 -17.62 -9.23
N LEU A 116 -9.45 -17.84 -8.77
CA LEU A 116 -10.62 -18.13 -9.59
C LEU A 116 -11.72 -17.04 -9.51
N GLU A 117 -11.51 -15.95 -8.77
CA GLU A 117 -12.47 -14.84 -8.70
C GLU A 117 -12.23 -13.85 -9.86
N ASP A 118 -13.30 -13.33 -10.45
CA ASP A 118 -13.20 -12.24 -11.42
C ASP A 118 -12.74 -10.95 -10.73
N GLY A 119 -11.58 -10.43 -11.14
CA GLY A 119 -11.02 -9.18 -10.60
C GLY A 119 -9.55 -8.98 -10.96
N VAL A 120 -9.02 -7.80 -10.63
CA VAL A 120 -7.58 -7.52 -10.71
C VAL A 120 -6.91 -8.22 -9.53
N VAL A 121 -6.17 -9.28 -9.83
CA VAL A 121 -5.43 -10.05 -8.82
C VAL A 121 -3.98 -9.57 -8.79
N PRO A 122 -3.36 -9.40 -7.59
CA PRO A 122 -1.94 -9.09 -7.51
C PRO A 122 -1.09 -10.11 -8.26
N ASP A 123 0.01 -9.63 -8.83
CA ASP A 123 1.00 -10.45 -9.54
C ASP A 123 2.43 -10.11 -9.11
N GLU A 124 3.37 -10.96 -9.52
CA GLU A 124 4.78 -10.88 -9.12
C GLU A 124 5.40 -9.54 -9.50
N ILE A 125 5.17 -9.08 -10.73
CA ILE A 125 5.75 -7.84 -11.26
C ILE A 125 5.20 -6.61 -10.54
N SER A 126 3.91 -6.60 -10.20
CA SER A 126 3.29 -5.54 -9.41
C SER A 126 3.87 -5.51 -7.99
N SER A 127 4.04 -6.67 -7.35
CA SER A 127 4.69 -6.75 -6.04
C SER A 127 6.17 -6.33 -6.07
N GLU A 128 6.91 -6.62 -7.15
CA GLU A 128 8.28 -6.15 -7.32
C GLU A 128 8.35 -4.62 -7.44
N MET A 129 7.45 -4.03 -8.24
CA MET A 129 7.30 -2.57 -8.35
C MET A 129 7.00 -1.95 -6.98
N ASP A 130 6.03 -2.50 -6.26
CA ASP A 130 5.59 -2.00 -4.95
C ASP A 130 6.74 -2.07 -3.94
N LEU A 131 7.46 -3.19 -3.87
CA LEU A 131 8.64 -3.34 -3.00
C LEU A 131 9.73 -2.32 -3.32
N TYR A 132 10.01 -2.10 -4.60
CA TYR A 132 11.01 -1.13 -5.04
C TYR A 132 10.61 0.30 -4.64
N ASN A 133 9.40 0.72 -5.01
CA ASN A 133 8.87 2.06 -4.72
C ASN A 133 8.72 2.30 -3.21
N ASN A 134 8.40 1.25 -2.46
CA ASN A 134 8.38 1.29 -1.00
C ASN A 134 9.78 1.63 -0.43
N GLU A 135 10.85 1.02 -0.95
CA GLU A 135 12.21 1.29 -0.50
C GLU A 135 12.70 2.69 -0.92
N GLU A 136 12.34 3.16 -2.12
CA GLU A 136 12.62 4.54 -2.52
C GLU A 136 11.88 5.55 -1.64
N GLY A 137 10.59 5.34 -1.36
CA GLY A 137 9.81 6.16 -0.44
C GLY A 137 10.44 6.25 0.95
N LEU A 138 10.95 5.12 1.46
CA LEU A 138 11.71 5.13 2.71
C LEU A 138 12.90 6.09 2.63
N LYS A 139 13.68 6.12 1.54
CA LYS A 139 14.91 6.94 1.45
C LYS A 139 14.66 8.44 1.51
N LEU A 140 13.49 8.91 1.10
CA LEU A 140 13.18 10.35 0.91
C LEU A 140 12.95 11.15 2.20
N ILE A 141 12.87 10.47 3.35
CA ILE A 141 12.54 11.12 4.63
C ILE A 141 13.22 10.40 5.80
N THR A 142 13.29 11.05 6.96
CA THR A 142 13.75 10.47 8.23
C THR A 142 12.63 10.51 9.28
N LYS A 143 12.78 9.72 10.34
CA LYS A 143 11.81 9.74 11.46
C LYS A 143 11.86 11.11 12.13
N ASN A 144 10.70 11.64 12.52
CA ASN A 144 10.55 12.95 13.16
C ASN A 144 11.09 14.13 12.31
N SER A 145 11.17 13.97 10.99
CA SER A 145 11.50 15.09 10.11
C SER A 145 10.39 16.14 10.13
N ASP A 146 10.76 17.42 10.18
CA ASP A 146 9.81 18.55 10.19
C ASP A 146 9.24 18.91 8.80
N VAL A 147 9.59 18.13 7.78
CA VAL A 147 9.07 18.31 6.42
C VAL A 147 7.56 18.12 6.42
N SER A 148 6.84 19.12 5.92
CA SER A 148 5.38 19.06 5.78
C SER A 148 4.95 17.95 4.82
N LYS A 149 3.67 17.57 4.88
CA LYS A 149 3.12 16.55 3.97
C LYS A 149 3.20 17.04 2.53
N GLU A 150 2.89 18.32 2.30
CA GLU A 150 2.97 18.98 1.01
C GLU A 150 4.41 18.97 0.47
N GLY A 151 5.38 19.31 1.33
CA GLY A 151 6.80 19.24 0.97
C GLY A 151 7.24 17.81 0.61
N LEU A 152 6.71 16.80 1.32
CA LEU A 152 6.97 15.40 1.02
C LEU A 152 6.32 14.96 -0.31
N ILE A 153 5.11 15.41 -0.61
CA ILE A 153 4.43 15.17 -1.89
C ILE A 153 5.30 15.67 -3.04
N PHE A 154 5.77 16.93 -3.00
CA PHE A 154 6.64 17.48 -4.04
C PHE A 154 7.95 16.72 -4.18
N ARG A 155 8.58 16.31 -3.07
CA ARG A 155 9.82 15.49 -3.12
C ARG A 155 9.61 14.17 -3.86
N ILE A 156 8.47 13.52 -3.65
CA ILE A 156 8.15 12.24 -4.29
C ILE A 156 7.83 12.43 -5.77
N ILE A 157 7.02 13.44 -6.12
CA ILE A 157 6.71 13.77 -7.52
C ILE A 157 8.00 14.04 -8.31
N ASN A 158 8.91 14.85 -7.75
CA ASN A 158 10.21 15.11 -8.38
C ASN A 158 11.04 13.84 -8.55
N ALA A 159 11.01 12.90 -7.59
CA ALA A 159 11.71 11.63 -7.72
C ALA A 159 11.12 10.75 -8.84
N ILE A 160 9.79 10.76 -9.01
CA ILE A 160 9.08 10.06 -10.09
C ILE A 160 9.47 10.65 -11.45
N HIS A 161 9.42 11.97 -11.62
CA HIS A 161 9.83 12.63 -12.87
C HIS A 161 11.31 12.40 -13.21
N GLN A 162 12.16 12.22 -12.19
CA GLN A 162 13.57 11.85 -12.36
C GLN A 162 13.78 10.36 -12.70
N GLY A 163 12.72 9.56 -12.81
CA GLY A 163 12.83 8.13 -13.13
C GLY A 163 13.31 7.26 -11.96
N LYS A 164 13.34 7.80 -10.73
CA LYS A 164 13.84 7.05 -9.56
C LYS A 164 12.91 5.94 -9.11
N MET A 165 11.61 6.03 -9.43
CA MET A 165 10.62 4.99 -9.15
C MET A 165 10.48 4.02 -10.33
N LYS A 166 9.85 2.87 -10.08
CA LYS A 166 9.45 1.91 -11.11
C LYS A 166 7.96 2.00 -11.39
N ILE A 167 7.60 1.79 -12.65
CA ILE A 167 6.23 1.64 -13.15
C ILE A 167 6.17 0.42 -14.08
N ILE A 168 4.96 -0.09 -14.31
CA ILE A 168 4.71 -1.17 -15.27
C ILE A 168 4.53 -0.56 -16.65
N LYS A 169 5.27 -1.06 -17.64
CA LYS A 169 5.20 -0.58 -19.03
C LYS A 169 3.80 -0.83 -19.62
N LYS A 170 3.22 0.23 -20.19
CA LYS A 170 1.93 0.22 -20.87
C LYS A 170 1.98 1.03 -22.16
N ASP A 171 1.06 0.77 -23.08
CA ASP A 171 0.77 1.67 -24.21
C ASP A 171 -0.15 2.82 -23.78
N LYS A 172 -0.47 3.72 -24.72
CA LYS A 172 -1.32 4.90 -24.48
C LYS A 172 -2.76 4.53 -24.15
N GLU A 173 -3.19 3.35 -24.58
CA GLU A 173 -4.50 2.77 -24.30
C GLU A 173 -4.54 2.04 -22.95
N GLY A 174 -3.41 1.95 -22.24
CA GLY A 174 -3.27 1.32 -20.93
C GLY A 174 -3.11 -0.20 -20.96
N ASN A 175 -2.82 -0.80 -22.12
CA ASN A 175 -2.51 -2.22 -22.23
C ASN A 175 -1.09 -2.50 -21.73
N PHE A 176 -0.93 -3.59 -20.99
CA PHE A 176 0.37 -4.00 -20.49
C PHE A 176 1.29 -4.47 -21.62
N LEU A 177 2.57 -4.07 -21.55
CA LEU A 177 3.58 -4.43 -22.54
C LEU A 177 4.66 -5.34 -21.95
N THR A 178 5.22 -6.21 -22.80
CA THR A 178 6.48 -6.90 -22.51
C THR A 178 7.66 -5.94 -22.56
N CYS A 179 8.84 -6.38 -22.12
CA CYS A 179 10.05 -5.55 -22.22
C CYS A 179 10.47 -5.24 -23.65
N ASP A 180 10.05 -6.07 -24.61
CA ASP A 180 10.23 -5.84 -26.04
C ASP A 180 9.15 -4.94 -26.67
N GLY A 181 8.21 -4.40 -25.86
CA GLY A 181 7.13 -3.53 -26.34
C GLY A 181 5.93 -4.26 -26.95
N LYS A 182 5.79 -5.58 -26.78
CA LYS A 182 4.65 -6.34 -27.30
C LYS A 182 3.46 -6.26 -26.35
N ILE A 183 2.25 -6.07 -26.88
CA ILE A 183 1.01 -6.09 -26.09
C ILE A 183 0.80 -7.47 -25.47
N ILE A 184 0.48 -7.50 -24.17
CA ILE A 184 0.13 -8.70 -23.43
C ILE A 184 -1.40 -8.83 -23.39
N PRO A 185 -2.00 -9.87 -24.00
CA PRO A 185 -3.45 -10.05 -23.97
C PRO A 185 -3.95 -10.25 -22.53
N LYS A 186 -5.03 -9.53 -22.15
CA LYS A 186 -5.58 -9.55 -20.78
C LYS A 186 -5.89 -10.96 -20.27
N GLU A 187 -6.40 -11.83 -21.14
CA GLU A 187 -6.70 -13.24 -20.81
C GLU A 187 -5.46 -14.02 -20.38
N THR A 188 -4.28 -13.67 -20.89
CA THR A 188 -3.03 -14.33 -20.51
C THR A 188 -2.54 -13.94 -19.12
N LEU A 189 -3.05 -12.83 -18.55
CA LEU A 189 -2.72 -12.34 -17.21
C LEU A 189 -3.67 -12.89 -16.15
N LYS A 190 -4.89 -13.28 -16.54
CA LYS A 190 -5.94 -13.72 -15.60
C LYS A 190 -5.46 -14.94 -14.79
N GLY A 191 -5.49 -14.83 -13.47
CA GLY A 191 -5.13 -15.91 -12.54
C GLY A 191 -3.65 -16.32 -12.55
N LYS A 192 -2.74 -15.51 -13.13
CA LYS A 192 -1.30 -15.80 -13.17
C LYS A 192 -0.49 -14.89 -12.23
N TRP A 193 0.23 -15.52 -11.30
CA TRP A 193 1.21 -14.82 -10.47
C TRP A 193 2.41 -14.33 -11.29
N LYS A 194 3.01 -15.24 -12.07
CA LYS A 194 4.14 -14.93 -12.94
C LYS A 194 3.63 -14.53 -14.31
N ASN A 195 4.09 -13.40 -14.80
CA ASN A 195 3.75 -12.89 -16.12
C ASN A 195 4.96 -12.16 -16.72
N ASN A 196 4.79 -11.66 -17.93
CA ASN A 196 5.82 -10.99 -18.73
C ASN A 196 5.64 -9.48 -18.78
N LYS A 197 4.90 -8.87 -17.84
CA LYS A 197 4.84 -7.42 -17.69
C LYS A 197 6.24 -6.88 -17.47
N CYS A 198 6.56 -5.73 -18.05
CA CYS A 198 7.88 -5.11 -17.88
C CYS A 198 7.86 -4.01 -16.82
N LEU A 199 8.90 -3.95 -16.00
CA LEU A 199 9.17 -2.78 -15.14
C LEU A 199 10.11 -1.81 -15.84
N VAL A 200 9.70 -0.56 -15.92
CA VAL A 200 10.50 0.53 -16.50
C VAL A 200 10.67 1.65 -15.48
N ALA A 201 11.60 2.57 -15.76
CA ALA A 201 11.74 3.78 -14.97
C ALA A 201 10.49 4.64 -15.09
N SER A 202 10.14 5.33 -14.00
CA SER A 202 8.91 6.14 -13.89
C SER A 202 8.83 7.33 -14.85
N ASN A 203 9.92 7.70 -15.52
CA ASN A 203 9.96 8.75 -16.54
C ASN A 203 9.82 8.22 -17.98
N LYS A 204 9.58 6.92 -18.18
CA LYS A 204 9.40 6.29 -19.50
C LYS A 204 7.93 6.04 -19.84
N ILE A 205 7.12 7.10 -19.88
CA ILE A 205 5.67 6.98 -20.19
C ILE A 205 5.41 6.88 -21.71
N ASP A 206 6.36 7.32 -22.56
CA ASP A 206 6.12 7.52 -23.99
C ASP A 206 7.10 6.79 -24.94
N GLU A 207 7.78 5.73 -24.49
CA GLU A 207 8.68 4.90 -25.35
C GLU A 207 8.02 3.63 -25.92
#